data_AF-A0A9X6AGB3-F1
#
_entry.id   AF-A0A9X6AGB3-F1
#
_cell.length_a   1.000
_cell.length_b   1.000
_cell.length_c   1.000
_cell.angle_alpha   90.00
_cell.angle_beta   90.00
_cell.angle_gamma   90.00
#
_symmetry.space_group_name_H-M   'P 1'
#
loop_
_entity.id
_entity.type
_entity.pdbx_description
1 polymer ?
#
loop_
_entity_poly.entity_id
_entity_poly.type
_entity_poly.pdbx_seq_one_letter_code
_entity_poly.pdbx_strand_id
1 'polypeptide(L)'
;GRLQGAKRAAAERGELRFPLPVGYVYDDEGECVIDPDAEVQAAIRDVFAAFAAGGSAFQVVAAFVGRRFPLRAYGGAWAGQLRWGKLTHSRALGVLRNPCYAGAYVYGRYSTRRRVQPDGTVRTGIKLLPREQWPIVLPDHHEGYWTWAEYVAAEAKLKANCTHDRARPAREGLALCQGIMFCGSCGRPMTTRYHRHGQAAYGCSSSRADHEATPTCRSIRADVVDDAVAGLLLSTLSPGQVERALATADEVSGRHARSHRAAELAVERAQYDADRAERAFSAVEPENRMVARTLEARWEARLAALDQARAALAAAREARPALPDRTARQALAADLPGLWHDPDTKDRDRKR
;
A
#
# COMPACT_ATOMS: atom_id res chain seq x y z
N GLY A 1 -11.39 34.95 -15.72
CA GLY A 1 -12.82 35.23 -15.48
C GLY A 1 -13.12 35.16 -13.99
N ARG A 2 -13.99 36.04 -13.47
CA ARG A 2 -14.30 36.21 -12.03
C ARG A 2 -14.55 34.90 -11.26
N LEU A 3 -15.19 33.91 -11.89
CA LEU A 3 -15.48 32.60 -11.30
C LEU A 3 -14.22 31.76 -11.00
N GLN A 4 -13.17 31.88 -11.81
CA GLN A 4 -11.88 31.22 -11.54
C GLN A 4 -11.11 31.91 -10.41
N GLY A 5 -11.26 33.24 -10.30
CA GLY A 5 -10.68 34.01 -9.19
C GLY A 5 -11.32 33.65 -7.85
N ALA A 6 -12.66 33.56 -7.80
CA ALA A 6 -13.37 33.17 -6.58
C ALA A 6 -13.02 31.74 -6.12
N LYS A 7 -12.93 30.78 -7.05
CA LYS A 7 -12.48 29.41 -6.74
C LYS A 7 -11.07 29.38 -6.18
N ARG A 8 -10.16 30.16 -6.78
CA ARG A 8 -8.77 30.24 -6.32
C ARG A 8 -8.69 30.86 -4.93
N ALA A 9 -9.39 31.97 -4.68
CA ALA A 9 -9.41 32.61 -3.37
C ALA A 9 -9.97 31.69 -2.27
N ALA A 10 -11.04 30.94 -2.56
CA ALA A 10 -11.55 29.92 -1.64
C ALA A 10 -10.54 28.79 -1.41
N ALA A 11 -9.84 28.36 -2.46
CA ALA A 11 -8.80 27.34 -2.32
C ALA A 11 -7.58 27.83 -1.52
N GLU A 12 -7.21 29.10 -1.64
CA GLU A 12 -6.10 29.70 -0.87
C GLU A 12 -6.42 29.73 0.63
N ARG A 13 -7.70 29.75 1.01
CA ARG A 13 -8.18 29.60 2.39
C ARG A 13 -8.47 28.16 2.82
N GLY A 14 -8.36 27.18 1.91
CA GLY A 14 -8.73 25.78 2.20
C GLY A 14 -10.22 25.45 2.12
N GLU A 15 -11.08 26.44 1.84
CA GLU A 15 -12.54 26.30 1.93
C GLU A 15 -13.20 25.67 0.67
N LEU A 16 -12.45 25.55 -0.43
CA LEU A 16 -13.01 25.02 -1.68
C LEU A 16 -13.21 23.50 -1.58
N ARG A 17 -14.48 23.09 -1.49
CA ARG A 17 -14.86 21.67 -1.41
C ARG A 17 -14.65 20.92 -2.73
N PHE A 18 -14.08 19.73 -2.61
CA PHE A 18 -14.04 18.71 -3.65
C PHE A 18 -14.32 17.32 -3.04
N PRO A 19 -14.59 16.29 -3.86
CA PRO A 19 -14.79 14.93 -3.35
C PRO A 19 -13.59 14.47 -2.52
N LEU A 20 -13.85 14.18 -1.24
CA LEU A 20 -12.84 13.65 -0.32
C LEU A 20 -12.53 12.19 -0.66
N PRO A 21 -11.30 11.71 -0.45
CA PRO A 21 -11.00 10.29 -0.58
C PRO A 21 -11.72 9.45 0.51
N VAL A 22 -11.76 8.13 0.31
CA VAL A 22 -12.33 7.21 1.32
C VAL A 22 -11.51 7.30 2.61
N GLY A 23 -12.15 7.23 3.77
CA GLY A 23 -11.50 7.51 5.06
C GLY A 23 -11.70 8.94 5.56
N TYR A 24 -12.33 9.81 4.76
CA TYR A 24 -12.75 11.15 5.17
C TYR A 24 -14.20 11.42 4.79
N VAL A 25 -14.84 12.29 5.57
CA VAL A 25 -16.17 12.86 5.32
C VAL A 25 -16.14 14.35 5.64
N TYR A 26 -17.11 15.11 5.10
CA TYR A 26 -17.38 16.44 5.62
C TYR A 26 -18.38 16.30 6.77
N ASP A 27 -18.11 16.95 7.90
CA ASP A 27 -19.07 17.05 8.99
C ASP A 27 -20.17 18.11 8.70
N ASP A 28 -21.01 18.36 9.69
CA ASP A 28 -22.13 19.31 9.60
C ASP A 28 -21.65 20.76 9.48
N GLU A 29 -20.47 21.08 10.02
CA GLU A 29 -19.81 22.39 9.89
C GLU A 29 -19.12 22.55 8.53
N GLY A 30 -18.87 21.43 7.85
CA GLY A 30 -18.25 21.40 6.54
C GLY A 30 -16.76 21.13 6.53
N GLU A 31 -16.21 20.76 7.67
CA GLU A 31 -14.80 20.50 7.87
C GLU A 31 -14.46 19.08 7.42
N CYS A 32 -13.22 18.91 6.95
CA CYS A 32 -12.73 17.59 6.55
C CYS A 32 -12.34 16.81 7.81
N VAL A 33 -13.12 15.77 8.14
CA VAL A 33 -12.88 14.93 9.32
C VAL A 33 -12.68 13.46 8.93
N ILE A 34 -12.00 12.71 9.79
CA ILE A 34 -11.84 11.27 9.63
C ILE A 34 -13.23 10.60 9.63
N ASP A 35 -13.41 9.63 8.72
CA ASP A 35 -14.63 8.84 8.61
C ASP A 35 -14.98 8.17 9.95
N PRO A 36 -16.19 8.33 10.51
CA PRO A 36 -16.54 7.77 11.80
C PRO A 36 -16.65 6.23 11.80
N ASP A 37 -16.70 5.59 10.64
CA ASP A 37 -16.71 4.13 10.52
C ASP A 37 -15.34 3.53 10.92
N ALA A 38 -15.30 2.87 12.07
CA ALA A 38 -14.08 2.28 12.63
C ALA A 38 -13.42 1.23 11.71
N GLU A 39 -14.20 0.47 10.92
CA GLU A 39 -13.65 -0.48 9.94
C GLU A 39 -12.92 0.27 8.82
N VAL A 40 -13.46 1.40 8.37
CA VAL A 40 -12.81 2.29 7.38
C VAL A 40 -11.52 2.85 7.96
N GLN A 41 -11.56 3.42 9.17
CA GLN A 41 -10.38 4.00 9.81
C GLN A 41 -9.25 2.96 9.93
N ALA A 42 -9.58 1.78 10.45
CA ALA A 42 -8.63 0.68 10.61
C ALA A 42 -8.03 0.25 9.26
N ALA A 43 -8.85 0.09 8.23
CA ALA A 43 -8.38 -0.29 6.90
C ALA A 43 -7.41 0.75 6.29
N ILE A 44 -7.64 2.05 6.52
CA ILE A 44 -6.75 3.10 6.01
C ILE A 44 -5.46 3.16 6.82
N ARG A 45 -5.53 3.11 8.16
CA ARG A 45 -4.33 3.03 9.04
C ARG A 45 -3.46 1.83 8.69
N ASP A 46 -4.07 0.69 8.40
CA ASP A 46 -3.37 -0.53 8.00
C ASP A 46 -2.60 -0.41 6.68
N VAL A 47 -3.09 0.40 5.72
CA VAL A 47 -2.35 0.68 4.49
C VAL A 47 -1.03 1.38 4.80
N PHE A 48 -1.07 2.42 5.63
CA PHE A 48 0.13 3.18 5.98
C PHE A 48 1.07 2.36 6.86
N ALA A 49 0.55 1.60 7.83
CA ALA A 49 1.35 0.67 8.63
C ALA A 49 2.03 -0.41 7.77
N ALA A 50 1.31 -0.99 6.81
CA ALA A 50 1.89 -1.98 5.89
C ALA A 50 2.95 -1.37 4.95
N PHE A 51 2.78 -0.10 4.58
CA PHE A 51 3.77 0.61 3.77
C PHE A 51 5.01 1.00 4.57
N ALA A 52 4.85 1.47 5.81
CA ALA A 52 5.97 1.76 6.70
C ALA A 52 6.85 0.51 6.92
N ALA A 53 6.20 -0.64 7.13
CA ALA A 53 6.87 -1.94 7.29
C ALA A 53 7.52 -2.48 6.00
N GLY A 54 6.80 -2.45 4.89
CA GLY A 54 7.27 -3.08 3.65
C GLY A 54 8.12 -2.17 2.77
N GLY A 55 7.76 -0.88 2.72
CA GLY A 55 8.34 0.09 1.82
C GLY A 55 7.87 -0.02 0.36
N SER A 56 6.86 -0.84 0.03
CA SER A 56 6.31 -0.96 -1.33
C SER A 56 4.79 -1.14 -1.38
N ALA A 57 4.17 -0.64 -2.45
CA ALA A 57 2.73 -0.82 -2.69
C ALA A 57 2.33 -2.30 -2.92
N PHE A 58 3.25 -3.13 -3.41
CA PHE A 58 3.03 -4.58 -3.54
C PHE A 58 2.91 -5.25 -2.16
N GLN A 59 3.78 -4.89 -1.20
CA GLN A 59 3.67 -5.41 0.16
C GLN A 59 2.40 -4.93 0.86
N VAL A 60 1.94 -3.70 0.59
CA VAL A 60 0.63 -3.24 1.05
C VAL A 60 -0.47 -4.16 0.53
N VAL A 61 -0.53 -4.43 -0.78
CA VAL A 61 -1.54 -5.34 -1.34
C VAL A 61 -1.42 -6.75 -0.75
N ALA A 62 -0.20 -7.25 -0.56
CA ALA A 62 0.04 -8.56 0.05
C ALA A 62 -0.50 -8.62 1.50
N ALA A 63 -0.36 -7.55 2.27
CA ALA A 63 -0.88 -7.45 3.64
C ALA A 63 -2.43 -7.43 3.70
N PHE A 64 -3.10 -7.18 2.58
CA PHE A 64 -4.56 -7.18 2.43
C PHE A 64 -5.11 -8.44 1.74
N VAL A 65 -4.29 -9.47 1.51
CA VAL A 65 -4.79 -10.76 0.99
C VAL A 65 -5.81 -11.34 1.97
N GLY A 66 -6.98 -11.75 1.45
CA GLY A 66 -8.10 -12.22 2.27
C GLY A 66 -8.89 -11.11 2.98
N ARG A 67 -8.49 -9.84 2.84
CA ARG A 67 -9.14 -8.70 3.48
C ARG A 67 -9.79 -7.78 2.45
N ARG A 68 -10.92 -7.19 2.82
CA ARG A 68 -11.60 -6.16 2.01
C ARG A 68 -11.02 -4.79 2.33
N PHE A 69 -11.19 -3.86 1.40
CA PHE A 69 -10.76 -2.47 1.49
C PHE A 69 -11.91 -1.56 1.09
N PRO A 70 -12.10 -0.42 1.79
CA PRO A 70 -13.23 0.46 1.56
C PRO A 70 -13.06 1.26 0.26
N LEU A 71 -14.18 1.50 -0.39
CA LEU A 71 -14.30 2.31 -1.60
C LEU A 71 -15.53 3.19 -1.45
N ARG A 72 -15.37 4.49 -1.65
CA ARG A 72 -16.50 5.41 -1.72
C ARG A 72 -16.80 5.72 -3.19
N ALA A 73 -18.05 5.55 -3.60
CA ALA A 73 -18.48 5.89 -4.95
C ALA A 73 -18.68 7.41 -5.07
N TYR A 74 -18.16 8.00 -6.15
CA TYR A 74 -18.28 9.43 -6.42
C TYR A 74 -19.12 9.64 -7.68
N GLY A 75 -20.24 10.34 -7.53
CA GLY A 75 -21.16 10.68 -8.62
C GLY A 75 -22.23 9.62 -8.92
N GLY A 76 -23.24 10.04 -9.68
CA GLY A 76 -24.41 9.22 -10.03
C GLY A 76 -25.31 8.89 -8.84
N ALA A 77 -26.20 7.90 -9.02
CA ALA A 77 -27.14 7.45 -7.99
C ALA A 77 -26.47 6.89 -6.71
N TRP A 78 -25.18 6.58 -6.79
CA TRP A 78 -24.41 5.95 -5.71
C TRP A 78 -23.44 6.93 -5.02
N ALA A 79 -23.56 8.23 -5.30
CA ALA A 79 -22.68 9.24 -4.73
C ALA A 79 -22.67 9.17 -3.19
N GLY A 80 -21.48 9.01 -2.61
CA GLY A 80 -21.29 8.92 -1.17
C GLY A 80 -21.45 7.51 -0.60
N GLN A 81 -21.91 6.52 -1.37
CA GLN A 81 -22.07 5.15 -0.87
C GLN A 81 -20.72 4.47 -0.61
N LEU A 82 -20.58 3.89 0.59
CA LEU A 82 -19.45 3.07 0.98
C LEU A 82 -19.63 1.62 0.49
N ARG A 83 -18.61 1.10 -0.20
CA ARG A 83 -18.54 -0.25 -0.77
C ARG A 83 -17.25 -0.91 -0.33
N TRP A 84 -17.22 -2.24 -0.34
CA TRP A 84 -16.06 -3.02 0.07
C TRP A 84 -15.62 -3.94 -1.06
N GLY A 85 -14.32 -4.01 -1.30
CA GLY A 85 -13.74 -4.82 -2.38
C GLY A 85 -12.28 -5.16 -2.13
N LYS A 86 -11.63 -5.78 -3.13
CA LYS A 86 -10.21 -6.12 -3.04
C LYS A 86 -9.33 -4.86 -3.18
N LEU A 87 -8.30 -4.73 -2.33
CA LEU A 87 -7.27 -3.71 -2.53
C LEU A 87 -6.41 -4.07 -3.75
N THR A 88 -6.46 -3.25 -4.79
CA THR A 88 -5.62 -3.41 -5.97
C THR A 88 -4.33 -2.60 -5.85
N HIS A 89 -3.29 -2.97 -6.60
CA HIS A 89 -2.03 -2.23 -6.63
C HIS A 89 -2.20 -0.76 -7.06
N SER A 90 -3.03 -0.50 -8.07
CA SER A 90 -3.32 0.88 -8.50
C SER A 90 -4.02 1.68 -7.41
N ARG A 91 -4.91 1.04 -6.63
CA ARG A 91 -5.61 1.70 -5.53
C ARG A 91 -4.68 1.97 -4.35
N ALA A 92 -3.81 1.03 -3.98
CA ALA A 92 -2.80 1.23 -2.95
C ALA A 92 -1.89 2.42 -3.29
N LEU A 93 -1.39 2.49 -4.54
CA LEU A 93 -0.63 3.66 -5.01
C LEU A 93 -1.44 4.95 -4.96
N GLY A 94 -2.73 4.90 -5.33
CA GLY A 94 -3.63 6.05 -5.25
C GLY A 94 -3.82 6.57 -3.82
N VAL A 95 -3.84 5.68 -2.82
CA VAL A 95 -3.91 6.06 -1.40
C VAL A 95 -2.58 6.66 -0.94
N LEU A 96 -1.46 5.95 -1.17
CA LEU A 96 -0.12 6.38 -0.72
C LEU A 96 0.36 7.69 -1.36
N ARG A 97 -0.09 7.99 -2.59
CA ARG A 97 0.24 9.23 -3.31
C ARG A 97 -0.75 10.37 -3.06
N ASN A 98 -1.74 10.18 -2.19
CA ASN A 98 -2.73 11.22 -1.94
C ASN A 98 -2.38 12.04 -0.68
N PRO A 99 -1.95 13.31 -0.83
CA PRO A 99 -1.57 14.18 0.27
C PRO A 99 -2.71 14.46 1.27
N CYS A 100 -3.97 14.27 0.89
CA CYS A 100 -5.11 14.41 1.81
C CYS A 100 -4.98 13.47 3.03
N TYR A 101 -4.47 12.24 2.86
CA TYR A 101 -4.24 11.36 4.02
C TYR A 101 -3.15 11.87 4.96
N ALA A 102 -2.29 12.79 4.49
CA ALA A 102 -1.29 13.49 5.30
C ALA A 102 -1.79 14.80 5.91
N GLY A 103 -3.11 14.98 6.00
CA GLY A 103 -3.73 16.20 6.54
C GLY A 103 -3.57 17.42 5.64
N ALA A 104 -3.08 17.25 4.42
CA ALA A 104 -2.77 18.37 3.53
C ALA A 104 -3.91 18.65 2.54
N TYR A 105 -4.33 19.92 2.51
CA TYR A 105 -5.21 20.44 1.48
C TYR A 105 -4.38 20.86 0.26
N VAL A 106 -4.73 20.34 -0.93
CA VAL A 106 -3.98 20.59 -2.17
C VAL A 106 -4.92 20.96 -3.30
N TYR A 107 -4.69 22.12 -3.91
CA TYR A 107 -5.42 22.58 -5.08
C TYR A 107 -4.49 22.88 -6.26
N GLY A 108 -4.95 22.52 -7.46
CA GLY A 108 -4.21 22.78 -8.70
C GLY A 108 -3.09 21.77 -9.02
N ARG A 109 -3.03 20.61 -8.34
CA ARG A 109 -2.04 19.56 -8.62
C ARG A 109 -2.14 18.93 -10.01
N TYR A 110 -3.25 19.11 -10.71
CA TYR A 110 -3.45 18.65 -12.09
C TYR A 110 -3.57 19.82 -13.05
N SER A 111 -2.85 19.76 -14.16
CA SER A 111 -3.02 20.66 -15.29
C SER A 111 -3.86 19.99 -16.38
N THR A 112 -4.84 20.73 -16.89
CA THR A 112 -5.70 20.28 -17.99
C THR A 112 -5.24 20.94 -19.28
N ARG A 113 -4.88 20.15 -20.29
CA ARG A 113 -4.48 20.63 -21.62
C ARG A 113 -5.44 20.13 -22.67
N ARG A 114 -6.11 21.06 -23.36
CA ARG A 114 -6.96 20.77 -24.52
C ARG A 114 -6.09 20.83 -25.77
N ARG A 115 -6.15 19.80 -26.61
CA ARG A 115 -5.50 19.75 -27.92
C ARG A 115 -6.57 19.52 -28.98
N VAL A 116 -6.55 20.34 -30.02
CA VAL A 116 -7.35 20.12 -31.23
C VAL A 116 -6.54 19.19 -32.11
N GLN A 117 -7.13 18.06 -32.48
CA GLN A 117 -6.53 17.10 -33.41
C GLN A 117 -6.72 17.58 -34.86
N PRO A 118 -5.94 17.03 -35.81
CA PRO A 118 -6.08 17.38 -37.23
C PRO A 118 -7.48 17.12 -37.82
N ASP A 119 -8.26 16.20 -37.24
CA ASP A 119 -9.64 15.88 -37.61
C ASP A 119 -10.69 16.81 -36.97
N GLY A 120 -10.25 17.86 -36.27
CA GLY A 120 -11.12 18.80 -35.55
C GLY A 120 -11.57 18.33 -34.17
N THR A 121 -11.25 17.10 -33.75
CA THR A 121 -11.65 16.60 -32.43
C THR A 121 -10.83 17.24 -31.31
N VAL A 122 -11.51 17.66 -30.23
CA VAL A 122 -10.84 18.23 -29.05
C VAL A 122 -10.55 17.12 -28.05
N ARG A 123 -9.29 16.75 -27.88
CA ARG A 123 -8.85 15.87 -26.78
C ARG A 123 -8.41 16.69 -25.58
N THR A 124 -9.00 16.38 -24.42
CA THR A 124 -8.61 16.96 -23.14
C THR A 124 -7.73 15.97 -22.39
N GLY A 125 -6.48 16.32 -22.15
CA GLY A 125 -5.55 15.55 -21.34
C GLY A 125 -5.40 16.17 -19.94
N ILE A 126 -5.37 15.33 -18.91
CA ILE A 126 -5.08 15.73 -17.54
C ILE A 126 -3.69 15.22 -17.18
N LYS A 127 -2.82 16.10 -16.69
CA LYS A 127 -1.45 15.77 -16.28
C LYS A 127 -1.24 16.17 -14.82
N LEU A 128 -0.75 15.24 -14.00
CA LEU A 128 -0.27 15.56 -12.65
C LEU A 128 1.01 16.42 -12.76
N LEU A 129 1.04 17.54 -12.05
CA LEU A 129 2.20 18.41 -11.97
C LEU A 129 3.19 17.91 -10.91
N PRO A 130 4.51 18.16 -11.07
CA PRO A 130 5.47 18.03 -9.98
C PRO A 130 5.02 18.81 -8.75
N ARG A 131 5.35 18.33 -7.55
CA ARG A 131 4.90 18.92 -6.28
C ARG A 131 5.31 20.39 -6.13
N GLU A 132 6.48 20.73 -6.66
CA GLU A 132 7.04 22.09 -6.65
C GLU A 132 6.21 23.07 -7.50
N GLN A 133 5.35 22.56 -8.38
CA GLN A 133 4.47 23.35 -9.24
C GLN A 133 3.03 23.37 -8.74
N TRP A 134 2.73 22.79 -7.57
CA TRP A 134 1.39 22.82 -7.00
C TRP A 134 1.09 24.23 -6.50
N PRO A 135 0.06 24.91 -7.03
CA PRO A 135 -0.19 26.31 -6.68
C PRO A 135 -0.55 26.53 -5.22
N ILE A 136 -1.25 25.56 -4.61
CA ILE A 136 -1.74 25.67 -3.23
C ILE A 136 -1.51 24.33 -2.55
N VAL A 137 -0.74 24.37 -1.47
CA VAL A 137 -0.47 23.26 -0.56
C VAL A 137 -0.56 23.83 0.85
N LEU A 138 -1.54 23.38 1.61
CA LEU A 138 -1.73 23.74 3.02
C LEU A 138 -1.55 22.46 3.84
N PRO A 139 -0.33 22.17 4.34
CA PRO A 139 -0.12 21.11 5.32
C PRO A 139 -0.91 21.39 6.59
N ASP A 140 -1.20 20.34 7.37
CA ASP A 140 -1.86 20.43 8.67
C ASP A 140 -3.24 21.15 8.63
N HIS A 141 -3.93 21.05 7.49
CA HIS A 141 -5.27 21.61 7.30
C HIS A 141 -6.33 20.81 8.07
N HIS A 142 -6.17 19.49 8.16
CA HIS A 142 -7.09 18.60 8.84
C HIS A 142 -6.32 17.40 9.41
N GLU A 143 -6.99 16.58 10.22
CA GLU A 143 -6.37 15.38 10.79
C GLU A 143 -5.91 14.40 9.68
N GLY A 144 -4.63 14.05 9.69
CA GLY A 144 -4.03 13.06 8.81
C GLY A 144 -4.05 11.64 9.39
N TYR A 145 -4.13 10.63 8.53
CA TYR A 145 -3.80 9.24 8.92
C TYR A 145 -2.31 9.02 9.15
N TRP A 146 -1.49 9.92 8.60
CA TRP A 146 -0.04 10.02 8.80
C TRP A 146 0.37 11.49 8.61
N THR A 147 1.64 11.82 8.86
CA THR A 147 2.16 13.20 8.79
C THR A 147 2.58 13.60 7.38
N TRP A 148 2.68 14.92 7.13
CA TRP A 148 3.23 15.45 5.88
C TRP A 148 4.67 14.99 5.62
N ALA A 149 5.49 14.89 6.68
CA ALA A 149 6.87 14.40 6.57
C ALA A 149 6.93 12.94 6.10
N GLU A 150 6.06 12.07 6.63
CA GLU A 150 5.94 10.68 6.20
C GLU A 150 5.48 10.57 4.75
N TYR A 151 4.54 11.43 4.32
CA TYR A 151 4.10 11.49 2.92
C TYR A 151 5.25 11.84 1.97
N VAL A 152 6.07 12.85 2.30
CA VAL A 152 7.23 13.23 1.47
C VAL A 152 8.27 12.10 1.41
N ALA A 153 8.56 11.46 2.53
CA ALA A 153 9.46 10.30 2.59
C ALA A 153 8.92 9.13 1.75
N ALA A 154 7.62 8.86 1.83
CA ALA A 154 6.95 7.84 1.05
C ALA A 154 6.96 8.13 -0.45
N GLU A 155 6.79 9.39 -0.87
CA GLU A 155 6.91 9.79 -2.27
C GLU A 155 8.31 9.47 -2.82
N ALA A 156 9.36 9.81 -2.07
CA ALA A 156 10.73 9.47 -2.43
C ALA A 156 10.95 7.95 -2.50
N LYS A 157 10.44 7.19 -1.52
CA LYS A 157 10.52 5.73 -1.50
C LYS A 157 9.78 5.09 -2.68
N LEU A 158 8.58 5.56 -2.99
CA LEU A 158 7.79 5.09 -4.14
C LEU A 158 8.49 5.41 -5.46
N LYS A 159 9.14 6.58 -5.58
CA LYS A 159 9.97 6.92 -6.75
C LYS A 159 11.19 6.00 -6.83
N ALA A 160 11.84 5.70 -5.71
CA ALA A 160 12.94 4.73 -5.64
C ALA A 160 12.49 3.26 -5.88
N ASN A 161 11.19 2.98 -5.87
CA ASN A 161 10.69 1.68 -6.29
C ASN A 161 10.40 1.63 -7.80
N CYS A 162 10.36 2.76 -8.50
CA CYS A 162 10.15 2.82 -9.94
C CYS A 162 11.37 2.28 -10.70
N THR A 163 11.21 1.11 -11.28
CA THR A 163 12.29 0.35 -11.94
C THR A 163 12.80 0.98 -13.23
N HIS A 164 12.10 1.97 -13.77
CA HIS A 164 12.49 2.72 -14.96
C HIS A 164 13.57 3.79 -14.67
N ASP A 165 13.60 4.36 -13.45
CA ASP A 165 14.49 5.47 -13.09
C ASP A 165 15.72 5.01 -12.29
N ARG A 166 16.35 3.90 -12.72
CA ARG A 166 17.58 3.31 -12.16
C ARG A 166 17.49 2.73 -10.75
N ALA A 167 16.36 2.86 -10.07
CA ALA A 167 16.17 2.31 -8.74
C ALA A 167 15.71 0.84 -8.81
N ARG A 168 16.28 -0.03 -7.96
CA ARG A 168 16.14 -1.48 -8.07
C ARG A 168 15.86 -2.10 -6.70
N PRO A 169 14.59 -2.07 -6.23
CA PRO A 169 14.22 -2.62 -4.93
C PRO A 169 14.49 -4.13 -4.89
N ALA A 170 14.73 -4.66 -3.68
CA ALA A 170 14.89 -6.11 -3.47
C ALA A 170 13.73 -6.87 -4.12
N ARG A 171 14.07 -7.84 -4.99
CA ARG A 171 13.09 -8.68 -5.70
C ARG A 171 13.18 -10.12 -5.24
N GLU A 172 12.11 -10.87 -5.53
CA GLU A 172 12.12 -12.32 -5.39
C GLU A 172 13.16 -12.97 -6.31
N GLY A 173 13.66 -14.14 -5.88
CA GLY A 173 14.65 -14.95 -6.58
C GLY A 173 15.96 -15.10 -5.82
N LEU A 174 16.80 -15.99 -6.30
CA LEU A 174 17.99 -16.49 -5.59
C LEU A 174 19.13 -15.45 -5.46
N ALA A 175 19.17 -14.45 -6.33
CA ALA A 175 20.28 -13.51 -6.41
C ALA A 175 20.14 -12.38 -5.35
N LEU A 176 21.00 -12.36 -4.33
CA LEU A 176 20.94 -11.38 -3.22
C LEU A 176 21.25 -9.97 -3.70
N CYS A 177 22.36 -9.78 -4.40
CA CYS A 177 22.76 -8.48 -4.95
C CYS A 177 22.00 -8.07 -6.22
N GLN A 178 20.80 -8.59 -6.45
CA GLN A 178 19.97 -8.23 -7.60
C GLN A 178 19.70 -6.72 -7.64
N GLY A 179 20.23 -6.07 -8.66
CA GLY A 179 19.97 -4.66 -8.93
C GLY A 179 20.90 -3.66 -8.24
N ILE A 180 21.90 -4.13 -7.50
CA ILE A 180 22.93 -3.25 -6.91
C ILE A 180 24.32 -3.47 -7.52
N MET A 181 24.47 -4.49 -8.36
CA MET A 181 25.74 -4.81 -9.03
C MET A 181 26.03 -3.93 -10.25
N PHE A 182 27.28 -3.46 -10.34
CA PHE A 182 27.81 -2.72 -11.49
C PHE A 182 29.01 -3.46 -12.07
N CYS A 183 29.20 -3.36 -13.39
CA CYS A 183 30.35 -3.95 -14.05
C CYS A 183 31.60 -3.10 -13.78
N GLY A 184 32.64 -3.67 -13.16
CA GLY A 184 33.89 -2.96 -12.89
C GLY A 184 34.65 -2.51 -14.14
N SER A 185 34.36 -3.08 -15.32
CA SER A 185 35.01 -2.71 -16.58
C SER A 185 34.38 -1.49 -17.26
N CYS A 186 33.04 -1.45 -17.35
CA CYS A 186 32.33 -0.40 -18.08
C CYS A 186 31.48 0.52 -17.19
N GLY A 187 31.42 0.26 -15.88
CA GLY A 187 30.62 1.02 -14.92
C GLY A 187 29.09 0.86 -15.08
N ARG A 188 28.61 0.10 -16.07
CA ARG A 188 27.17 -0.07 -16.31
C ARG A 188 26.54 -1.04 -15.31
N PRO A 189 25.25 -0.85 -14.96
CA PRO A 189 24.52 -1.80 -14.12
C PRO A 189 24.48 -3.20 -14.74
N MET A 190 24.68 -4.22 -13.92
CA MET A 190 24.55 -5.62 -14.34
C MET A 190 23.09 -6.07 -14.21
N THR A 191 22.66 -6.97 -15.11
CA THR A 191 21.37 -7.64 -15.03
C THR A 191 21.50 -9.00 -14.38
N THR A 192 20.50 -9.38 -13.60
CA THR A 192 20.38 -10.74 -13.06
C THR A 192 19.74 -11.63 -14.10
N ARG A 193 20.37 -12.78 -14.37
CA ARG A 193 19.84 -13.85 -15.21
C ARG A 193 19.60 -15.08 -14.36
N TYR A 194 18.41 -15.66 -14.47
CA TYR A 194 18.06 -16.92 -13.84
C TYR A 194 18.16 -18.04 -14.88
N HIS A 195 18.85 -19.11 -14.52
CA HIS A 195 19.05 -20.30 -15.34
C HIS A 195 18.11 -21.43 -14.89
N ARG A 196 17.83 -22.37 -15.79
CA ARG A 196 16.81 -23.44 -15.61
C ARG A 196 17.06 -24.39 -14.42
N HIS A 197 18.27 -24.41 -13.86
CA HIS A 197 18.67 -25.29 -12.75
C HIS A 197 18.78 -24.55 -11.40
N GLY A 198 18.05 -23.45 -11.20
CA GLY A 198 18.13 -22.71 -9.94
C GLY A 198 19.48 -22.02 -9.73
N GLN A 199 20.15 -21.63 -10.81
CA GLN A 199 21.38 -20.84 -10.74
C GLN A 199 21.08 -19.42 -11.21
N ALA A 200 21.68 -18.43 -10.55
CA ALA A 200 21.62 -17.04 -10.99
C ALA A 200 23.00 -16.52 -11.36
N ALA A 201 23.04 -15.54 -12.26
CA ALA A 201 24.28 -14.87 -12.66
C ALA A 201 24.03 -13.37 -12.83
N TYR A 202 25.03 -12.57 -12.47
CA TYR A 202 25.09 -11.15 -12.83
C TYR A 202 25.82 -11.00 -14.16
N GLY A 203 25.14 -10.45 -15.17
CA GLY A 203 25.69 -10.24 -16.49
C GLY A 203 25.69 -8.77 -16.89
N CYS A 204 26.79 -8.29 -17.45
CA CYS A 204 26.80 -7.01 -18.15
C CYS A 204 26.00 -7.13 -19.47
N SER A 205 24.72 -6.78 -19.44
CA SER A 205 23.82 -6.92 -20.60
C SER A 205 23.81 -5.70 -21.52
N SER A 206 23.98 -4.48 -20.98
CA SER A 206 23.94 -3.26 -21.80
C SER A 206 25.09 -3.22 -22.80
N SER A 207 26.32 -3.49 -22.35
CA SER A 207 27.49 -3.57 -23.24
C SER A 207 27.37 -4.67 -24.30
N ARG A 208 26.65 -5.77 -24.01
CA ARG A 208 26.36 -6.82 -25.01
C ARG A 208 25.25 -6.42 -26.00
N ALA A 209 24.21 -5.72 -25.54
CA ALA A 209 23.10 -5.27 -26.38
C ALA A 209 23.51 -4.13 -27.32
N ASP A 210 24.38 -3.24 -26.84
CA ASP A 210 24.90 -2.11 -27.60
C ASP A 210 26.05 -2.52 -28.53
N HIS A 211 26.48 -3.79 -28.51
CA HIS A 211 27.71 -4.30 -29.16
C HIS A 211 29.01 -3.56 -28.77
N GLU A 212 28.96 -2.67 -27.78
CA GLU A 212 30.09 -1.95 -27.19
C GLU A 212 30.84 -2.80 -26.16
N ALA A 213 30.97 -4.10 -26.41
CA ALA A 213 31.64 -5.03 -25.49
C ALA A 213 33.07 -4.57 -25.23
N THR A 214 33.34 -3.91 -24.09
CA THR A 214 34.72 -3.80 -23.62
C THR A 214 35.22 -5.24 -23.41
N PRO A 215 36.41 -5.63 -23.90
CA PRO A 215 36.88 -7.02 -23.90
C PRO A 215 36.87 -7.70 -22.52
N THR A 216 36.87 -6.89 -21.45
CA THR A 216 36.92 -7.32 -20.05
C THR A 216 35.54 -7.44 -19.38
N CYS A 217 34.44 -7.04 -20.04
CA CYS A 217 33.09 -7.23 -19.50
C CYS A 217 32.73 -8.72 -19.41
N ARG A 218 32.41 -9.20 -18.21
CA ARG A 218 32.05 -10.61 -17.96
C ARG A 218 30.70 -10.74 -17.28
N SER A 219 30.19 -11.97 -17.28
CA SER A 219 29.17 -12.42 -16.34
C SER A 219 29.84 -13.18 -15.21
N ILE A 220 29.32 -13.01 -14.00
CA ILE A 220 29.76 -13.73 -12.80
C ILE A 220 28.56 -14.47 -12.21
N ARG A 221 28.80 -15.65 -11.62
CA ARG A 221 27.75 -16.37 -10.91
C ARG A 221 27.30 -15.55 -9.70
N ALA A 222 26.01 -15.59 -9.39
CA ALA A 222 25.46 -14.80 -8.31
C ALA A 222 25.96 -15.30 -6.95
N ASP A 223 25.94 -16.61 -6.72
CA ASP A 223 26.40 -17.26 -5.49
C ASP A 223 27.82 -16.81 -5.06
N VAL A 224 28.78 -16.79 -5.97
CA VAL A 224 30.16 -16.36 -5.67
C VAL A 224 30.22 -14.93 -5.11
N VAL A 225 29.40 -14.04 -5.66
CA VAL A 225 29.35 -12.63 -5.20
C VAL A 225 28.51 -12.51 -3.95
N ASP A 226 27.35 -13.15 -3.95
CA ASP A 226 26.36 -13.11 -2.89
C ASP A 226 26.95 -13.66 -1.59
N ASP A 227 27.72 -14.75 -1.63
CA ASP A 227 28.42 -15.33 -0.47
C ASP A 227 29.48 -14.38 0.09
N ALA A 228 30.26 -13.72 -0.77
CA ALA A 228 31.28 -12.76 -0.36
C ALA A 228 30.66 -11.51 0.28
N VAL A 229 29.58 -11.00 -0.31
CA VAL A 229 28.84 -9.85 0.22
C VAL A 229 28.13 -10.22 1.53
N ALA A 230 27.52 -11.40 1.59
CA ALA A 230 26.88 -11.91 2.81
C ALA A 230 27.91 -12.08 3.94
N GLY A 231 29.07 -12.64 3.67
CA GLY A 231 30.14 -12.76 4.67
C GLY A 231 30.60 -11.39 5.21
N LEU A 232 30.77 -10.40 4.34
CA LEU A 232 31.10 -9.04 4.77
C LEU A 232 29.96 -8.39 5.58
N LEU A 233 28.71 -8.59 5.18
CA LEU A 233 27.55 -8.09 5.91
C LEU A 233 27.47 -8.72 7.31
N LEU A 234 27.55 -10.04 7.40
CA LEU A 234 27.44 -10.78 8.66
C LEU A 234 28.61 -10.48 9.61
N SER A 235 29.82 -10.24 9.09
CA SER A 235 30.99 -9.84 9.91
C SER A 235 30.97 -8.39 10.38
N THR A 236 30.19 -7.52 9.72
CA THR A 236 30.09 -6.09 10.08
C THR A 236 28.91 -5.78 10.99
N LEU A 237 27.87 -6.62 10.99
CA LEU A 237 26.70 -6.48 11.86
C LEU A 237 27.05 -6.86 13.30
N SER A 238 26.93 -5.91 14.22
CA SER A 238 27.02 -6.19 15.66
C SER A 238 25.68 -6.74 16.20
N PRO A 239 25.70 -7.62 17.22
CA PRO A 239 24.47 -8.11 17.86
C PRO A 239 23.55 -6.98 18.34
N GLY A 240 24.11 -5.85 18.80
CA GLY A 240 23.34 -4.66 19.20
C GLY A 240 22.65 -3.92 18.04
N GLN A 241 23.13 -4.05 16.80
CA GLN A 241 22.41 -3.54 15.61
C GLN A 241 21.26 -4.49 15.22
N VAL A 242 21.45 -5.80 15.37
CA VAL A 242 20.43 -6.81 15.11
C VAL A 242 19.30 -6.70 16.13
N GLU A 243 19.60 -6.49 17.42
CA GLU A 243 18.57 -6.27 18.44
C GLU A 243 17.76 -4.99 18.19
N ARG A 244 18.39 -3.89 17.74
CA ARG A 244 17.67 -2.67 17.37
C ARG A 244 16.76 -2.88 16.15
N ALA A 245 17.18 -3.69 15.18
CA ALA A 245 16.34 -4.06 14.03
C ALA A 245 15.18 -5.00 14.45
N LEU A 246 15.41 -5.92 15.38
CA LEU A 246 14.40 -6.84 15.90
C LEU A 246 13.43 -6.19 16.89
N ALA A 247 13.84 -5.14 17.61
CA ALA A 247 12.94 -4.30 18.37
C ALA A 247 11.93 -3.59 17.45
N THR A 248 12.29 -3.37 16.18
CA THR A 248 11.37 -2.92 15.12
C THR A 248 10.52 -4.08 14.56
N ALA A 249 10.97 -5.33 14.70
CA ALA A 249 10.32 -6.54 14.17
C ALA A 249 9.13 -7.07 15.00
N ASP A 250 8.52 -6.24 15.86
CA ASP A 250 7.15 -6.47 16.35
C ASP A 250 6.09 -6.34 15.24
N GLU A 251 6.51 -5.99 14.02
CA GLU A 251 5.66 -5.88 12.82
C GLU A 251 4.88 -7.16 12.46
N VAL A 252 5.38 -8.35 12.80
CA VAL A 252 4.68 -9.62 12.54
C VAL A 252 3.53 -9.81 13.54
N SER A 253 3.76 -9.56 14.83
CA SER A 253 2.70 -9.48 15.86
C SER A 253 1.67 -8.41 15.49
N GLY A 254 2.15 -7.24 15.08
CA GLY A 254 1.31 -6.14 14.63
C GLY A 254 0.47 -6.50 13.42
N ARG A 255 1.00 -7.24 12.44
CA ARG A 255 0.24 -7.67 11.26
C ARG A 255 -0.90 -8.61 11.63
N HIS A 256 -0.65 -9.57 12.53
CA HIS A 256 -1.68 -10.48 13.00
C HIS A 256 -2.75 -9.74 13.80
N ALA A 257 -2.34 -8.90 14.77
CA ALA A 257 -3.26 -8.08 15.55
C ALA A 257 -4.13 -7.17 14.67
N ARG A 258 -3.56 -6.55 13.64
CA ARG A 258 -4.28 -5.73 12.64
C ARG A 258 -5.29 -6.56 11.84
N SER A 259 -4.89 -7.73 11.35
CA SER A 259 -5.78 -8.61 10.59
C SER A 259 -6.95 -9.12 11.44
N HIS A 260 -6.66 -9.50 12.69
CA HIS A 260 -7.67 -9.94 13.64
C HIS A 260 -8.63 -8.80 13.99
N ARG A 261 -8.10 -7.62 14.35
CA ARG A 261 -8.92 -6.44 14.64
C ARG A 261 -9.80 -6.02 13.47
N ALA A 262 -9.28 -6.10 12.24
CA ALA A 262 -10.07 -5.81 11.05
C ALA A 262 -11.21 -6.81 10.84
N ALA A 263 -10.99 -8.10 11.16
CA ALA A 263 -12.05 -9.10 11.11
C ALA A 263 -13.11 -8.88 12.20
N GLU A 264 -12.71 -8.44 13.40
CA GLU A 264 -13.66 -8.07 14.47
C GLU A 264 -14.55 -6.90 14.05
N LEU A 265 -13.96 -5.81 13.56
CA LEU A 265 -14.70 -4.63 13.10
C LEU A 265 -15.65 -4.97 11.94
N ALA A 266 -15.24 -5.86 11.04
CA ALA A 266 -16.11 -6.34 9.96
C ALA A 266 -17.33 -7.12 10.48
N VAL A 267 -17.18 -7.90 11.57
CA VAL A 267 -18.30 -8.58 12.24
C VAL A 267 -19.22 -7.58 12.93
N GLU A 268 -18.66 -6.64 13.69
CA GLU A 268 -19.44 -5.59 14.38
C GLU A 268 -20.32 -4.81 13.40
N ARG A 269 -19.74 -4.39 12.27
CA ARG A 269 -20.49 -3.72 11.22
C ARG A 269 -21.56 -4.60 10.58
N ALA A 270 -21.21 -5.84 10.24
CA ALA A 270 -22.16 -6.75 9.60
C ALA A 270 -23.35 -7.05 10.52
N GLN A 271 -23.11 -7.14 11.83
CA GLN A 271 -24.15 -7.28 12.84
C GLN A 271 -25.06 -6.05 12.84
N TYR A 272 -24.48 -4.84 12.93
CA TYR A 272 -25.26 -3.60 12.89
C TYR A 272 -26.11 -3.48 11.61
N ASP A 273 -25.56 -3.83 10.45
CA ASP A 273 -26.28 -3.80 9.18
C ASP A 273 -27.43 -4.83 9.14
N ALA A 274 -27.24 -6.00 9.76
CA ALA A 274 -28.28 -7.02 9.89
C ALA A 274 -29.40 -6.56 10.83
N ASP A 275 -29.08 -6.06 12.02
CA ASP A 275 -30.03 -5.54 13.00
C ASP A 275 -30.84 -4.35 12.44
N ARG A 276 -30.19 -3.51 11.62
CA ARG A 276 -30.86 -2.41 10.92
C ARG A 276 -31.81 -2.93 9.84
N ALA A 277 -31.43 -3.96 9.08
CA ALA A 277 -32.28 -4.54 8.06
C ALA A 277 -33.48 -5.27 8.68
N GLU A 278 -33.29 -5.97 9.79
CA GLU A 278 -34.34 -6.60 10.59
C GLU A 278 -35.37 -5.59 11.08
N ARG A 279 -34.92 -4.49 11.70
CA ARG A 279 -35.82 -3.41 12.15
C ARG A 279 -36.62 -2.80 10.99
N ALA A 280 -35.99 -2.62 9.82
CA ALA A 280 -36.68 -2.11 8.64
C ALA A 280 -37.75 -3.09 8.15
N PHE A 281 -37.45 -4.39 8.12
CA PHE A 281 -38.42 -5.43 7.77
C PHE A 281 -39.55 -5.53 8.80
N SER A 282 -39.24 -5.48 10.09
CA SER A 282 -40.25 -5.59 11.16
C SER A 282 -41.21 -4.39 11.21
N ALA A 283 -40.80 -3.24 10.66
CA ALA A 283 -41.60 -2.02 10.62
C ALA A 283 -42.51 -1.92 9.38
N VAL A 284 -42.46 -2.86 8.43
CA VAL A 284 -43.31 -2.79 7.23
C VAL A 284 -44.72 -3.30 7.53
N GLU A 285 -45.72 -2.53 7.08
CA GLU A 285 -47.12 -2.95 7.19
C GLU A 285 -47.40 -4.18 6.29
N PRO A 286 -48.19 -5.16 6.75
CA PRO A 286 -48.47 -6.41 6.02
C PRO A 286 -49.06 -6.23 4.61
N GLU A 287 -49.77 -5.13 4.37
CA GLU A 287 -50.39 -4.79 3.08
C GLU A 287 -49.33 -4.43 2.03
N ASN A 288 -48.15 -3.96 2.44
CA ASN A 288 -47.05 -3.56 1.57
C ASN A 288 -46.18 -4.76 1.13
N ARG A 289 -46.83 -5.84 0.66
CA ARG A 289 -46.18 -7.13 0.36
C ARG A 289 -44.94 -7.05 -0.53
N MET A 290 -44.94 -6.18 -1.55
CA MET A 290 -43.79 -6.01 -2.45
C MET A 290 -42.58 -5.37 -1.74
N VAL A 291 -42.85 -4.43 -0.84
CA VAL A 291 -41.82 -3.79 0.00
C VAL A 291 -41.31 -4.79 1.02
N ALA A 292 -42.21 -5.54 1.67
CA ALA A 292 -41.88 -6.60 2.62
C ALA A 292 -40.90 -7.61 2.01
N ARG A 293 -41.22 -8.17 0.83
CA ARG A 293 -40.35 -9.11 0.11
C ARG A 293 -38.97 -8.53 -0.22
N THR A 294 -38.91 -7.23 -0.54
CA THR A 294 -37.64 -6.56 -0.85
C THR A 294 -36.79 -6.35 0.40
N LEU A 295 -37.42 -6.01 1.52
CA LEU A 295 -36.76 -5.84 2.82
C LEU A 295 -36.31 -7.18 3.41
N GLU A 296 -37.11 -8.23 3.25
CA GLU A 296 -36.77 -9.61 3.60
C GLU A 296 -35.52 -10.07 2.85
N ALA A 297 -35.52 -9.99 1.51
CA ALA A 297 -34.36 -10.37 0.70
C ALA A 297 -33.11 -9.54 1.07
N ARG A 298 -33.30 -8.26 1.43
CA ARG A 298 -32.20 -7.42 1.94
C ARG A 298 -31.71 -7.91 3.29
N TRP A 299 -32.58 -8.30 4.21
CA TRP A 299 -32.23 -8.82 5.53
C TRP A 299 -31.48 -10.16 5.41
N GLU A 300 -31.99 -11.10 4.61
CA GLU A 300 -31.32 -12.37 4.29
C GLU A 300 -29.90 -12.14 3.75
N ALA A 301 -29.74 -11.19 2.83
CA ALA A 301 -28.41 -10.83 2.31
C ALA A 301 -27.48 -10.25 3.39
N ARG A 302 -28.00 -9.56 4.41
CA ARG A 302 -27.20 -9.06 5.53
C ARG A 302 -26.84 -10.16 6.52
N LEU A 303 -27.73 -11.10 6.79
CA LEU A 303 -27.44 -12.28 7.60
C LEU A 303 -26.35 -13.15 6.95
N ALA A 304 -26.44 -13.41 5.65
CA ALA A 304 -25.40 -14.12 4.91
C ALA A 304 -24.04 -13.41 4.96
N ALA A 305 -24.03 -12.07 4.90
CA ALA A 305 -22.81 -11.28 5.04
C ALA A 305 -22.22 -11.32 6.46
N LEU A 306 -23.06 -11.38 7.49
CA LEU A 306 -22.65 -11.56 8.88
C LEU A 306 -22.02 -12.93 9.12
N ASP A 307 -22.61 -14.00 8.58
CA ASP A 307 -22.05 -15.35 8.69
C ASP A 307 -20.68 -15.45 7.99
N GLN A 308 -20.55 -14.85 6.81
CA GLN A 308 -19.26 -14.75 6.12
C GLN A 308 -18.21 -13.98 6.95
N ALA A 309 -18.60 -12.89 7.61
CA ALA A 309 -17.70 -12.13 8.46
C ALA A 309 -17.26 -12.93 9.70
N ARG A 310 -18.18 -13.66 10.33
CA ARG A 310 -17.89 -14.55 11.48
C ARG A 310 -16.94 -15.68 11.09
N ALA A 311 -17.15 -16.30 9.93
CA ALA A 311 -16.26 -17.32 9.40
C ALA A 311 -14.85 -16.76 9.12
N ALA A 312 -14.75 -15.55 8.56
CA ALA A 312 -13.46 -14.89 8.34
C ALA A 312 -12.72 -14.58 9.65
N LEU A 313 -13.44 -14.17 10.70
CA LEU A 313 -12.86 -13.96 12.04
C LEU A 313 -12.35 -15.27 12.66
N ALA A 314 -13.10 -16.37 12.53
CA ALA A 314 -12.67 -17.69 12.99
C ALA A 314 -11.37 -18.12 12.28
N ALA A 315 -11.33 -18.02 10.95
CA ALA A 315 -10.13 -18.32 10.17
C ALA A 315 -8.93 -17.42 10.54
N ALA A 316 -9.17 -16.14 10.80
CA ALA A 316 -8.12 -15.22 11.24
C ALA A 316 -7.56 -15.56 12.62
N ARG A 317 -8.37 -16.12 13.53
CA ARG A 317 -7.94 -16.59 14.86
C ARG A 317 -7.09 -17.85 14.77
N GLU A 318 -7.46 -18.79 13.89
CA GLU A 318 -6.73 -20.04 13.68
C GLU A 318 -5.39 -19.82 12.96
N ALA A 319 -5.32 -18.85 12.04
CA ALA A 319 -4.13 -18.56 11.25
C ALA A 319 -2.99 -17.88 12.05
N ARG A 320 -3.04 -17.84 13.39
CA ARG A 320 -1.99 -17.26 14.24
C ARG A 320 -0.75 -18.16 14.24
N PRO A 321 0.36 -17.78 13.61
CA PRO A 321 1.61 -18.49 13.83
C PRO A 321 2.04 -18.20 15.28
N ALA A 322 2.44 -19.23 16.02
CA ALA A 322 3.11 -19.02 17.29
C ALA A 322 4.44 -18.31 17.01
N LEU A 323 4.53 -17.03 17.33
CA LEU A 323 5.80 -16.34 17.29
C LEU A 323 6.67 -16.88 18.43
N PRO A 324 7.97 -17.12 18.19
CA PRO A 324 8.90 -17.43 19.26
C PRO A 324 8.86 -16.32 20.31
N ASP A 325 8.99 -16.70 21.57
CA ASP A 325 9.09 -15.74 22.66
C ASP A 325 10.30 -14.80 22.49
N ARG A 326 10.37 -13.76 23.31
CA ARG A 326 11.43 -12.74 23.20
C ARG A 326 12.82 -13.35 23.36
N THR A 327 12.98 -14.31 24.27
CA THR A 327 14.24 -15.02 24.54
C THR A 327 14.70 -15.86 23.34
N ALA A 328 13.78 -16.60 22.71
CA ALA A 328 14.06 -17.35 21.50
C ALA A 328 14.42 -16.42 20.32
N ARG A 329 13.74 -15.28 20.18
CA ARG A 329 14.10 -14.27 19.17
C ARG A 329 15.48 -13.68 19.42
N GLN A 330 15.87 -13.42 20.67
CA GLN A 330 17.20 -12.93 21.02
C GLN A 330 18.29 -13.97 20.75
N ALA A 331 18.01 -15.25 21.02
CA ALA A 331 18.93 -16.33 20.69
C ALA A 331 19.18 -16.44 19.17
N LEU A 332 18.12 -16.34 18.36
CA LEU A 332 18.22 -16.31 16.89
C LEU A 332 18.97 -15.06 16.38
N ALA A 333 18.82 -13.92 17.05
CA ALA A 333 19.55 -12.69 16.74
C ALA A 333 21.05 -12.81 17.01
N ALA A 334 21.40 -13.52 18.09
CA ALA A 334 22.77 -13.73 18.52
C ALA A 334 23.53 -14.66 17.56
N ASP A 335 22.83 -15.61 16.94
CA ASP A 335 23.35 -16.49 15.88
C ASP A 335 22.75 -16.15 14.51
N LEU A 336 22.90 -14.89 14.10
CA LEU A 336 22.49 -14.45 12.77
C LEU A 336 23.17 -15.26 11.63
N PRO A 337 24.46 -15.64 11.70
CA PRO A 337 25.07 -16.51 10.71
C PRO A 337 24.37 -17.87 10.60
N GLY A 338 24.03 -18.51 11.73
CA GLY A 338 23.26 -19.75 11.74
C GLY A 338 21.89 -19.58 11.08
N LEU A 339 21.15 -18.54 11.46
CA LEU A 339 19.84 -18.23 10.85
C LEU A 339 19.94 -17.94 9.35
N TRP A 340 20.99 -17.25 8.92
CA TRP A 340 21.23 -16.92 7.51
C TRP A 340 21.43 -18.18 6.66
N HIS A 341 22.16 -19.17 7.19
CA HIS A 341 22.47 -20.41 6.48
C HIS A 341 21.44 -21.52 6.68
N ASP A 342 20.42 -21.28 7.51
CA ASP A 342 19.32 -22.22 7.72
C ASP A 342 18.57 -22.51 6.39
N PRO A 343 18.28 -23.79 6.08
CA PRO A 343 17.57 -24.17 4.85
C PRO A 343 16.15 -23.63 4.76
N ASP A 344 15.48 -23.34 5.88
CA ASP A 344 14.15 -22.74 5.92
C ASP A 344 14.17 -21.23 5.72
N THR A 345 15.33 -20.58 5.88
CA THR A 345 15.52 -19.16 5.56
C THR A 345 15.54 -18.96 4.04
N LYS A 346 14.51 -18.29 3.52
CA LYS A 346 14.39 -18.00 2.07
C LYS A 346 15.22 -16.78 1.70
N ASP A 347 15.69 -16.71 0.45
CA ASP A 347 16.45 -15.54 -0.04
C ASP A 347 15.68 -14.23 0.04
N ARG A 348 14.35 -14.29 -0.03
CA ARG A 348 13.50 -13.12 0.20
C ARG A 348 13.71 -12.54 1.60
N ASP A 349 13.87 -13.41 2.58
CA ASP A 349 13.98 -13.06 3.99
C ASP A 349 15.43 -12.60 4.29
N ARG A 350 16.44 -13.14 3.59
CA ARG A 350 17.85 -12.65 3.61
C ARG A 350 18.03 -11.24 3.05
N LYS A 351 17.21 -10.84 2.06
CA LYS A 351 17.29 -9.51 1.41
C LYS A 351 16.58 -8.40 2.17
N ARG A 352 15.78 -8.74 3.18
CA ARG A 352 15.02 -7.80 4.01
C ARG A 352 15.78 -7.54 5.29
#